data_AF-W5M4P1-F1
#
_entry.id   AF-W5M4P1-F1
#
_cell.length_a   1.000
_cell.length_b   1.000
_cell.length_c   1.000
_cell.angle_alpha   90.00
_cell.angle_beta   90.00
_cell.angle_gamma   90.00
#
_symmetry.space_group_name_H-M   'P 1'
#
loop_
_entity.id
_entity.type
_entity.pdbx_description
1 polymer ?
#
loop_
_entity_poly.entity_id
_entity_poly.type
_entity_poly.pdbx_seq_one_letter_code
_entity_poly.pdbx_strand_id
1 'polypeptide(L)'
;VPRSVCSDSCSPGSRKATRRGQPVCCFDCVPCADGEISSQTDSLDCTKCPLETWSNKARDQCIPKEVEFLSYSESMGMVLTVVSTLGACVTTAVSGVFIFFRNTPIVRANNMELSFLLLLFLILCFLI
;
A
#
# COMPACT_ATOMS: atom_id res chain seq x y z
N VAL A 1 1.51 -36.42 -39.70
CA VAL A 1 1.93 -35.43 -40.72
C VAL A 1 2.68 -34.31 -40.00
N PRO A 2 3.94 -34.01 -40.32
CA PRO A 2 4.67 -32.92 -39.67
C PRO A 2 4.09 -31.56 -40.09
N ARG A 3 4.00 -30.61 -39.14
CA ARG A 3 3.64 -29.22 -39.44
C ARG A 3 4.89 -28.47 -39.88
N SER A 4 4.87 -27.88 -41.08
CA SER A 4 5.95 -27.03 -41.60
C SER A 4 5.71 -25.57 -41.19
N VAL A 5 5.95 -25.26 -39.91
CA VAL A 5 5.84 -23.89 -39.37
C VAL A 5 7.20 -23.39 -38.91
N CYS A 6 7.44 -22.09 -39.05
CA CYS A 6 8.70 -21.44 -38.65
C CYS A 6 8.76 -21.16 -37.15
N SER A 7 7.60 -20.80 -36.57
CA SER A 7 7.42 -20.43 -35.18
C SER A 7 6.11 -21.04 -34.67
N ASP A 8 6.12 -21.55 -33.46
CA ASP A 8 4.91 -22.01 -32.77
C ASP A 8 4.06 -20.83 -32.27
N SER A 9 2.80 -21.11 -31.93
CA SER A 9 1.91 -20.09 -31.35
C SER A 9 2.39 -19.65 -29.97
N CYS A 10 2.30 -18.35 -29.71
CA CYS A 10 2.62 -17.74 -28.43
C CYS A 10 1.47 -17.93 -27.43
N SER A 11 1.82 -18.35 -26.21
CA SER A 11 0.89 -18.42 -25.10
C SER A 11 0.47 -17.01 -24.63
N PRO A 12 -0.66 -16.90 -23.91
CA PRO A 12 -0.98 -15.68 -23.17
C PRO A 12 0.21 -15.22 -22.30
N GLY A 13 0.33 -13.92 -22.09
CA GLY A 13 1.47 -13.29 -21.42
C GLY A 13 2.60 -12.83 -22.33
N SER A 14 2.52 -13.13 -23.63
CA SER A 14 3.54 -12.78 -24.60
C SER A 14 2.96 -12.22 -25.89
N ARG A 15 3.73 -11.34 -26.53
CA ARG A 15 3.42 -10.74 -27.83
C ARG A 15 4.37 -11.25 -28.92
N LYS A 16 3.90 -11.27 -30.16
CA LYS A 16 4.72 -11.60 -31.32
C LYS A 16 5.64 -10.45 -31.69
N ALA A 17 6.93 -10.74 -31.77
CA ALA A 17 7.93 -9.84 -32.34
C ALA A 17 8.41 -10.42 -33.69
N THR A 18 8.09 -9.73 -34.78
CA THR A 18 8.54 -10.15 -36.12
C THR A 18 10.06 -10.10 -36.23
N ARG A 19 10.65 -11.17 -36.76
CA ARG A 19 12.09 -11.22 -37.00
C ARG A 19 12.47 -10.36 -38.21
N ARG A 20 13.43 -9.44 -38.04
CA ARG A 20 13.90 -8.58 -39.13
C ARG A 20 14.52 -9.44 -40.24
N GLY A 21 14.05 -9.25 -41.48
CA GLY A 21 14.58 -9.97 -42.66
C GLY A 21 13.99 -11.37 -42.89
N GLN A 22 13.04 -11.83 -42.07
CA GLN A 22 12.30 -13.09 -42.27
C GLN A 22 10.84 -12.83 -42.68
N PRO A 23 10.14 -13.83 -43.26
CA PRO A 23 8.71 -13.72 -43.57
C PRO A 23 7.88 -13.45 -42.31
N VAL A 24 6.71 -12.79 -42.45
CA VAL A 24 5.82 -12.39 -41.33
C VAL A 24 5.37 -13.57 -40.46
N CYS A 25 5.38 -14.80 -41.00
CA CYS A 25 5.06 -16.02 -40.25
C CYS A 25 6.17 -16.49 -39.29
N CYS A 26 7.37 -15.89 -39.35
CA CYS A 26 8.47 -16.15 -38.43
C CYS A 26 8.57 -15.02 -37.39
N PHE A 27 8.26 -15.36 -36.14
CA PHE A 27 8.23 -14.42 -35.03
C PHE A 27 8.81 -15.06 -33.76
N ASP A 28 9.19 -14.20 -32.82
CA ASP A 28 9.58 -14.59 -31.47
C ASP A 28 8.48 -14.19 -30.47
N CYS A 29 8.22 -15.04 -29.48
CA CYS A 29 7.32 -14.74 -28.39
C CYS A 29 8.07 -13.95 -27.32
N VAL A 30 7.77 -12.66 -27.20
CA VAL A 30 8.39 -11.77 -26.22
C VAL A 30 7.40 -11.53 -25.08
N PRO A 31 7.78 -11.71 -23.81
CA PRO A 31 6.89 -11.44 -22.69
C PRO A 31 6.46 -9.96 -22.69
N CYS A 32 5.20 -9.70 -22.29
CA CYS A 32 4.71 -8.32 -22.08
C CYS A 32 5.56 -7.60 -21.04
N ALA A 33 5.56 -6.26 -20.97
CA ALA A 33 6.29 -5.51 -19.95
C ALA A 33 5.60 -5.61 -18.56
N ASP A 34 6.27 -5.16 -17.50
CA ASP A 34 5.65 -5.11 -16.17
C ASP A 34 4.47 -4.13 -16.18
N GLY A 35 3.33 -4.55 -15.61
CA GLY A 35 2.07 -3.78 -15.65
C GLY A 35 1.28 -3.92 -16.96
N GLU A 36 1.77 -4.69 -17.92
CA GLU A 36 1.06 -5.05 -19.16
C GLU A 36 0.68 -6.53 -19.17
N ILE A 37 -0.38 -6.86 -19.90
CA ILE A 37 -0.89 -8.22 -20.06
C ILE A 37 -1.21 -8.56 -21.53
N SER A 38 -1.29 -9.85 -21.81
CA SER A 38 -1.86 -10.40 -23.03
C SER A 38 -2.70 -11.63 -22.68
N SER A 39 -4.02 -11.52 -22.75
CA SER A 39 -4.93 -12.63 -22.43
C SER A 39 -5.17 -13.59 -23.59
N GLN A 40 -4.84 -13.17 -24.82
CA GLN A 40 -5.07 -13.92 -26.04
C GLN A 40 -3.78 -14.56 -26.54
N THR A 41 -3.88 -15.81 -26.98
CA THR A 41 -2.80 -16.46 -27.74
C THR A 41 -2.48 -15.63 -28.98
N ASP A 42 -1.21 -15.62 -29.36
CA ASP A 42 -0.76 -15.00 -30.61
C ASP A 42 -0.99 -13.48 -30.75
N SER A 43 -1.08 -12.76 -29.63
CA SER A 43 -1.24 -11.31 -29.61
C SER A 43 -0.07 -10.56 -30.26
N LEU A 44 -0.36 -9.46 -30.97
CA LEU A 44 0.67 -8.59 -31.55
C LEU A 44 1.20 -7.56 -30.56
N ASP A 45 0.33 -7.10 -29.66
CA ASP A 45 0.62 -6.08 -28.66
C ASP A 45 0.10 -6.49 -27.28
N CYS A 46 0.65 -5.85 -26.25
CA CYS A 46 0.23 -6.01 -24.86
C CYS A 46 -0.61 -4.81 -24.42
N THR A 47 -1.57 -5.04 -23.53
CA THR A 47 -2.44 -4.00 -22.98
C THR A 47 -2.05 -3.68 -21.54
N LYS A 48 -2.08 -2.40 -21.16
CA LYS A 48 -1.81 -1.98 -19.77
C LYS A 48 -2.98 -2.31 -18.86
N CYS A 49 -2.66 -2.82 -17.67
CA CYS A 49 -3.64 -2.98 -16.61
C CYS A 49 -4.13 -1.61 -16.10
N PRO A 50 -5.40 -1.48 -15.69
CA PRO A 50 -5.89 -0.27 -15.03
C PRO A 50 -5.18 0.00 -13.71
N LEU A 51 -5.18 1.26 -13.25
CA LEU A 51 -4.42 1.73 -12.09
C LEU A 51 -4.70 0.94 -10.79
N GLU A 52 -5.89 0.38 -10.63
CA GLU A 52 -6.31 -0.38 -9.45
C GLU A 52 -5.92 -1.87 -9.52
N THR A 53 -5.13 -2.28 -10.51
CA THR A 53 -4.73 -3.67 -10.72
C THR A 53 -3.25 -3.82 -11.07
N TRP A 54 -2.67 -4.99 -10.79
CA TRP A 54 -1.34 -5.42 -11.20
C TRP A 54 -1.42 -6.52 -12.26
N SER A 55 -0.43 -6.60 -13.14
CA SER A 55 -0.25 -7.77 -14.01
C SER A 55 0.23 -8.95 -13.16
N ASN A 56 -0.34 -10.13 -13.35
CA ASN A 56 0.10 -11.32 -12.63
C ASN A 56 1.48 -11.82 -13.14
N LYS A 57 2.08 -12.81 -12.46
CA LYS A 57 3.41 -13.34 -12.84
C LYS A 57 3.45 -13.90 -14.27
N ALA A 58 2.34 -14.47 -14.76
CA ALA A 58 2.22 -14.99 -16.11
C ALA A 58 1.92 -13.91 -17.16
N ARG A 59 1.63 -12.67 -16.74
CA ARG A 59 1.26 -11.51 -17.56
C ARG A 59 0.03 -11.76 -18.44
N ASP A 60 -0.86 -12.67 -18.04
CA ASP A 60 -2.08 -13.01 -18.80
C ASP A 60 -3.35 -12.37 -18.21
N GLN A 61 -3.30 -11.92 -16.95
CA GLN A 61 -4.45 -11.37 -16.23
C GLN A 61 -4.05 -10.18 -15.34
N CYS A 62 -4.98 -9.24 -15.19
CA CYS A 62 -4.89 -8.15 -14.21
C CYS A 62 -5.53 -8.60 -12.89
N ILE A 63 -4.74 -8.63 -11.83
CA ILE A 63 -5.18 -8.95 -10.46
C ILE A 63 -5.37 -7.65 -9.65
N PRO A 64 -6.38 -7.55 -8.79
CA PRO A 64 -6.57 -6.37 -7.95
C PRO A 64 -5.34 -6.14 -7.06
N LYS A 65 -4.98 -4.87 -6.85
CA LYS A 65 -3.90 -4.55 -5.90
C LYS A 65 -4.34 -4.93 -4.50
N GLU A 66 -3.49 -5.64 -3.77
CA GLU A 66 -3.68 -5.79 -2.35
C GLU A 66 -3.55 -4.42 -1.69
N VAL A 67 -4.54 -4.09 -0.88
CA VAL A 67 -4.58 -2.85 -0.12
C VAL A 67 -3.70 -3.04 1.12
N GLU A 68 -2.50 -2.46 1.07
CA GLU A 68 -1.66 -2.32 2.26
C GLU A 68 -2.34 -1.31 3.18
N PHE A 69 -3.16 -1.82 4.10
CA PHE A 69 -3.64 -1.04 5.22
C PHE A 69 -2.68 -1.26 6.38
N LEU A 70 -2.36 -0.19 7.11
CA LEU A 70 -1.62 -0.28 8.37
C LEU A 70 -2.50 -1.02 9.38
N SER A 71 -2.43 -2.35 9.37
CA SER A 71 -3.28 -3.16 10.22
C SER A 71 -2.84 -3.01 11.68
N TYR A 72 -3.80 -3.07 12.60
CA TYR A 72 -3.50 -3.11 14.03
C TYR A 72 -2.62 -4.30 14.41
N SER A 73 -2.63 -5.36 13.60
CA SER A 73 -1.81 -6.56 13.76
C SER A 73 -0.40 -6.44 13.16
N GLU A 74 -0.10 -5.37 12.43
CA GLU A 74 1.25 -5.10 11.93
C GLU A 74 2.11 -4.47 13.02
N SER A 75 3.43 -4.69 12.95
CA SER A 75 4.38 -4.21 13.96
C SER A 75 4.29 -2.69 14.18
N MET A 76 4.19 -1.92 13.11
CA MET A 76 4.05 -0.46 13.18
C MET A 76 2.70 -0.06 13.82
N GLY A 77 1.60 -0.73 13.44
CA GLY A 77 0.28 -0.50 14.02
C GLY A 77 0.25 -0.78 15.53
N MET A 78 0.83 -1.90 15.97
CA MET A 78 0.94 -2.24 17.39
C MET A 78 1.77 -1.23 18.19
N VAL A 79 2.91 -0.80 17.65
CA VAL A 79 3.76 0.18 18.35
C VAL A 79 3.05 1.51 18.51
N LEU A 80 2.39 2.00 17.46
CA LEU A 80 1.65 3.26 17.49
C LEU A 80 0.54 3.22 18.54
N THR A 81 -0.19 2.12 18.63
CA THR A 81 -1.34 2.00 19.55
C THR A 81 -0.91 1.85 21.00
N VAL A 82 0.17 1.13 21.27
CA VAL A 82 0.78 1.06 22.61
C VAL A 82 1.29 2.42 23.05
N VAL A 83 2.00 3.15 22.19
CA VAL A 83 2.52 4.48 22.54
C VAL A 83 1.40 5.49 22.75
N SER A 84 0.38 5.48 21.89
CA SER A 84 -0.82 6.32 22.01
C SER A 84 -1.56 6.08 23.33
N THR A 85 -1.85 4.81 23.66
CA THR A 85 -2.54 4.46 24.90
C THR A 85 -1.74 4.82 26.15
N LEU A 86 -0.43 4.53 26.16
CA LEU A 86 0.46 4.92 27.27
C LEU A 86 0.52 6.45 27.43
N GLY A 87 0.66 7.20 26.33
CA GLY A 87 0.67 8.66 26.35
C GLY A 87 -0.62 9.25 26.90
N ALA A 88 -1.78 8.72 26.48
CA ALA A 88 -3.09 9.12 27.00
C ALA A 88 -3.21 8.83 28.50
N CYS A 89 -2.78 7.65 28.97
CA CYS A 89 -2.79 7.28 30.39
C CYS A 89 -1.93 8.23 31.23
N VAL A 90 -0.69 8.50 30.81
CA VAL A 90 0.23 9.40 31.51
C VAL A 90 -0.34 10.81 31.58
N THR A 91 -0.85 11.34 30.46
CA THR A 91 -1.41 12.70 30.39
C THR A 91 -2.66 12.83 31.27
N THR A 92 -3.50 11.81 31.30
CA THR A 92 -4.68 11.75 32.19
C THR A 92 -4.27 11.72 33.66
N ALA A 93 -3.25 10.94 34.02
CA ALA A 93 -2.73 10.90 35.39
C ALA A 93 -2.18 12.26 35.82
N VAL A 94 -1.40 12.93 34.95
CA VAL A 94 -0.91 14.29 35.20
C VAL A 94 -2.07 15.27 35.38
N SER A 95 -3.10 15.19 34.54
CA SER A 95 -4.31 16.01 34.69
C SER A 95 -5.00 15.79 36.04
N GLY A 96 -5.13 14.52 36.48
CA GLY A 96 -5.65 14.19 37.80
C GLY A 96 -4.84 14.80 38.96
N VAL A 97 -3.50 14.78 38.86
CA VAL A 97 -2.60 15.42 39.83
C VAL A 97 -2.81 16.93 39.85
N PHE A 98 -2.93 17.57 38.68
CA PHE A 98 -3.21 19.01 38.58
C PHE A 98 -4.54 19.41 39.23
N ILE A 99 -5.58 18.58 39.07
CA ILE A 99 -6.89 18.80 39.70
C ILE A 99 -6.79 18.65 41.22
N PHE A 100 -6.08 17.63 41.70
CA PHE A 100 -5.92 17.39 43.15
C PHE A 100 -5.12 18.50 43.83
N PHE A 101 -4.02 18.95 43.21
CA PHE A 101 -3.15 20.02 43.73
C PHE A 101 -3.54 21.42 43.25
N ARG A 102 -4.79 21.63 42.84
CA ARG A 102 -5.30 22.91 42.32
C ARG A 102 -5.08 24.10 43.27
N ASN A 103 -5.00 23.84 44.57
CA ASN A 103 -4.76 24.87 45.60
C ASN A 103 -3.27 25.15 45.89
N THR A 104 -2.34 24.46 45.22
CA THR A 104 -0.91 24.71 45.41
C THR A 104 -0.48 26.01 44.70
N PRO A 105 0.46 26.78 45.30
CA PRO A 105 0.92 28.04 44.73
C PRO A 105 1.57 27.87 43.34
N ILE A 106 2.05 26.67 43.02
CA ILE A 106 2.63 26.31 41.71
C ILE A 106 1.56 26.33 40.62
N VAL A 107 0.40 25.68 40.84
CA VAL A 107 -0.71 25.65 39.87
C VAL A 107 -1.38 27.01 39.75
N ARG A 108 -1.41 27.78 40.85
CA ARG A 108 -2.01 29.12 40.90
C ARG A 108 -1.14 30.21 40.26
N ALA A 109 0.18 30.03 40.28
CA ALA A 109 1.13 30.91 39.59
C ALA A 109 1.16 30.67 38.07
N ASN A 110 0.77 29.47 37.63
CA ASN A 110 0.57 29.16 36.22
C ASN A 110 -0.86 29.53 35.78
N ASN A 111 -1.08 29.85 34.50
CA ASN A 111 -2.43 30.07 33.97
C ASN A 111 -3.19 28.73 33.96
N MET A 112 -3.99 28.50 35.00
CA MET A 112 -4.76 27.26 35.20
C MET A 112 -5.60 26.88 33.98
N GLU A 113 -6.23 27.86 33.32
CA GLU A 113 -7.01 27.65 32.09
C GLU A 113 -6.14 27.15 30.93
N LEU A 114 -4.98 27.79 30.70
CA LEU A 114 -4.08 27.40 29.60
C LEU A 114 -3.49 26.01 29.83
N SER A 115 -3.05 25.71 31.06
CA SER A 115 -2.53 24.39 31.41
C SER A 115 -3.57 23.29 31.23
N PHE A 116 -4.84 23.54 31.59
CA PHE A 116 -5.92 22.58 31.42
C PHE A 116 -6.27 22.36 29.94
N LEU A 117 -6.33 23.44 29.14
CA LEU A 117 -6.54 23.36 27.69
C LEU A 117 -5.43 22.56 26.99
N LEU A 118 -4.17 22.77 27.38
CA LEU A 118 -3.04 22.03 26.83
C LEU A 118 -3.11 20.54 27.18
N LEU A 119 -3.41 20.19 28.43
CA LEU A 119 -3.58 18.80 28.86
C LEU A 119 -4.74 18.12 28.14
N LEU A 120 -5.87 18.82 27.95
CA LEU A 120 -7.01 18.31 27.19
C LEU A 120 -6.63 18.04 25.72
N PHE A 121 -5.94 18.98 25.08
CA PHE A 121 -5.48 18.81 23.70
C PHE A 121 -4.51 17.64 23.55
N LEU A 122 -3.57 17.49 24.48
CA LEU A 122 -2.64 16.36 24.48
C LEU A 122 -3.36 15.01 24.61
N ILE A 123 -4.38 14.90 25.46
CA ILE A 123 -5.20 13.68 25.56
C ILE A 123 -5.89 13.39 24.23
N LEU A 124 -6.47 14.42 23.58
CA LEU A 124 -7.10 14.28 22.28
C LEU A 124 -6.10 13.86 21.19
N CYS A 125 -4.89 14.43 21.19
CA CYS A 125 -3.83 14.05 20.25
C CYS A 125 -3.38 12.60 20.40
N PHE A 126 -3.41 12.05 21.61
CA PHE A 126 -3.11 10.63 21.79
C PHE A 126 -4.28 9.73 21.40
N LEU A 127 -5.53 10.22 21.36
CA LEU A 127 -6.73 9.43 21.10
C LEU A 127 -7.18 9.48 19.63
N ILE A 128 -6.81 10.54 18.89
CA ILE A 128 -7.04 10.75 17.45
C ILE A 128 -5.96 10.05 16.65
#